data_AF-A0A6M4HB51-F1
#
_entry.id   AF-A0A6M4HB51-F1
#
_cell.length_a   1.000
_cell.length_b   1.000
_cell.length_c   1.000
_cell.angle_alpha   90.00
_cell.angle_beta   90.00
_cell.angle_gamma   90.00
#
_symmetry.space_group_name_H-M   'P 1'
#
loop_
_entity.id
_entity.type
_entity.pdbx_description
1 polymer ?
#
loop_
_entity_poly.entity_id
_entity_poly.type
_entity_poly.pdbx_seq_one_letter_code
_entity_poly.pdbx_strand_id
1 'polypeptide(L)'
;MKGLHIIADLYGCRNSEMLTSSGKLREACVAACKDVGLTVLGDHFYQFDGLDATQLGGATGAVVFAESHLAIHTWPERSGATLDVYVCNVTSDNSAKAEKLYSVLSAHLQPSDSLVERVWRGRDLPVKKKRLAAVK
;
A
#
# COMPACT_ATOMS: atom_id res chain seq x y z
N MET A 1 15.35 -12.17 1.33
CA MET A 1 15.00 -11.25 0.23
C MET A 1 14.59 -9.92 0.84
N LYS A 2 15.31 -8.83 0.55
CA LYS A 2 15.07 -7.51 1.18
C LYS A 2 14.01 -6.73 0.39
N GLY A 3 13.28 -5.84 1.04
CA GLY A 3 12.31 -4.97 0.37
C GLY A 3 11.74 -3.92 1.32
N LEU A 4 11.10 -2.90 0.76
CA LEU A 4 10.46 -1.83 1.51
C LEU A 4 8.95 -2.03 1.49
N HIS A 5 8.35 -2.17 2.68
CA HIS A 5 6.91 -2.18 2.87
C HIS A 5 6.47 -0.86 3.50
N ILE A 6 5.72 -0.06 2.76
CA ILE A 6 5.10 1.18 3.24
C ILE A 6 3.68 0.85 3.64
N ILE A 7 3.33 1.11 4.89
CA ILE A 7 2.00 0.88 5.47
C ILE A 7 1.46 2.25 5.85
N ALA A 8 0.34 2.65 5.27
CA ALA A 8 -0.21 3.99 5.44
C ALA A 8 -1.69 3.97 5.79
N ASP A 9 -2.04 4.68 6.86
CA ASP A 9 -3.41 5.07 7.18
C ASP A 9 -3.61 6.52 6.73
N LEU A 10 -4.56 6.73 5.83
CA LEU A 10 -4.84 7.99 5.16
C LEU A 10 -6.19 8.54 5.65
N TYR A 11 -6.18 9.75 6.20
CA TYR A 11 -7.34 10.38 6.83
C TYR A 11 -7.74 11.65 6.09
N GLY A 12 -9.03 11.97 6.09
CA GLY A 12 -9.56 13.18 5.44
C GLY A 12 -9.37 13.18 3.92
N CYS A 13 -9.41 12.01 3.29
CA CYS A 13 -9.34 11.81 1.85
C CYS A 13 -10.49 12.56 1.15
N ARG A 14 -10.17 13.58 0.36
CA ARG A 14 -11.17 14.45 -0.29
C ARG A 14 -11.65 13.93 -1.64
N ASN A 15 -10.94 12.99 -2.26
CA ASN A 15 -11.35 12.45 -3.55
C ASN A 15 -12.41 11.36 -3.39
N SER A 16 -13.69 11.75 -3.41
CA SER A 16 -14.81 10.82 -3.25
C SER A 16 -14.83 9.70 -4.28
N GLU A 17 -14.49 9.96 -5.54
CA GLU A 17 -14.53 8.92 -6.59
C GLU A 17 -13.55 7.78 -6.29
N MET A 18 -12.37 8.12 -5.76
CA MET A 18 -11.38 7.13 -5.34
C MET A 18 -11.84 6.31 -4.13
N LEU A 19 -12.66 6.89 -3.26
CA LEU A 19 -13.19 6.18 -2.10
C LEU A 19 -14.37 5.28 -2.45
N THR A 20 -15.20 5.65 -3.42
CA THR A 20 -16.50 5.01 -3.68
C THR A 20 -16.56 4.17 -4.96
N SER A 21 -15.49 4.13 -5.77
CA SER A 21 -15.46 3.38 -7.03
C SER A 21 -14.27 2.44 -7.12
N SER A 22 -14.54 1.14 -7.04
CA SER A 22 -13.54 0.10 -7.27
C SER A 22 -12.92 0.18 -8.67
N GLY A 23 -13.69 0.61 -9.68
CA GLY A 23 -13.20 0.81 -11.05
C GLY A 23 -12.17 1.93 -11.15
N LYS A 24 -12.46 3.11 -10.58
CA LYS A 24 -11.50 4.23 -10.53
C LYS A 24 -10.26 3.88 -9.72
N LEU A 25 -10.45 3.19 -8.59
CA LEU A 25 -9.36 2.72 -7.75
C LEU A 25 -8.44 1.75 -8.51
N ARG A 26 -9.04 0.80 -9.25
CA ARG A 26 -8.33 -0.15 -10.11
C ARG A 26 -7.52 0.56 -11.20
N GLU A 27 -8.14 1.47 -11.94
CA GLU A 27 -7.49 2.23 -13.01
C GLU A 27 -6.27 2.98 -12.47
N ALA A 28 -6.43 3.72 -11.38
CA ALA A 28 -5.35 4.49 -10.75
C ALA A 28 -4.23 3.59 -10.22
N CYS A 29 -4.57 2.50 -9.53
CA CYS A 29 -3.58 1.58 -8.95
C CYS A 29 -2.75 0.87 -10.04
N VAL A 30 -3.41 0.34 -11.08
CA VAL A 30 -2.72 -0.36 -12.17
C VAL A 30 -1.87 0.60 -13.00
N ALA A 31 -2.38 1.80 -13.29
CA ALA A 31 -1.62 2.84 -13.99
C ALA A 31 -0.38 3.25 -13.19
N ALA A 32 -0.54 3.59 -11.91
CA ALA A 32 0.57 4.00 -11.06
C ALA A 32 1.66 2.92 -10.95
N CYS A 33 1.29 1.64 -10.84
CA CYS A 33 2.25 0.53 -10.83
C CYS A 33 3.08 0.48 -12.13
N LYS A 34 2.43 0.62 -13.28
CA LYS A 34 3.11 0.62 -14.59
C LYS A 34 4.02 1.84 -14.76
N ASP A 35 3.55 3.02 -14.34
CA ASP A 35 4.29 4.28 -14.46
C ASP A 35 5.58 4.29 -13.64
N VAL A 36 5.60 3.62 -12.48
CA VAL A 36 6.83 3.45 -11.69
C VAL A 36 7.72 2.30 -12.18
N GLY A 37 7.34 1.65 -13.29
CA GLY A 37 8.10 0.56 -13.90
C GLY A 37 8.07 -0.74 -13.11
N LEU A 38 6.93 -1.06 -12.49
CA LEU A 38 6.66 -2.38 -11.90
C LEU A 38 5.90 -3.26 -12.90
N THR A 39 6.16 -4.56 -12.86
CA THR A 39 5.54 -5.52 -13.78
C THR A 39 4.27 -6.09 -13.16
N VAL A 40 3.11 -5.55 -13.53
CA VAL A 40 1.80 -6.05 -13.04
C VAL A 40 1.53 -7.45 -13.58
N LEU A 41 1.28 -8.40 -12.67
CA LEU A 41 0.96 -9.79 -12.97
C LEU A 41 -0.55 -10.04 -12.91
N GLY A 42 -1.27 -9.29 -12.08
CA GLY A 42 -2.72 -9.39 -11.94
C GLY A 42 -3.24 -8.41 -10.91
N ASP A 43 -4.55 -8.25 -10.89
CA ASP A 43 -5.24 -7.37 -9.96
C ASP A 43 -6.62 -7.93 -9.59
N HIS A 44 -7.12 -7.54 -8.43
CA HIS A 44 -8.48 -7.84 -8.01
C HIS A 44 -9.05 -6.67 -7.21
N PHE A 45 -10.25 -6.24 -7.58
CA PHE A 45 -10.96 -5.14 -6.94
C PHE A 45 -12.40 -5.56 -6.70
N TYR A 46 -12.90 -5.25 -5.51
CA TYR A 46 -14.27 -5.55 -5.10
C TYR A 46 -14.93 -4.27 -4.59
N GLN A 47 -16.13 -4.01 -5.10
CA GLN A 47 -16.98 -2.92 -4.67
C GLN A 47 -17.91 -3.43 -3.57
N PHE A 48 -17.92 -2.75 -2.42
CA PHE A 48 -18.93 -3.01 -1.41
C PHE A 48 -20.19 -2.18 -1.68
N ASP A 49 -21.33 -2.72 -1.26
CA ASP A 49 -22.58 -1.97 -1.19
C ASP A 49 -22.53 -0.95 -0.04
N GLY A 50 -23.37 0.09 -0.15
CA GLY A 50 -23.60 1.02 0.94
C GLY A 50 -24.31 0.35 2.13
N LEU A 51 -24.13 0.92 3.33
CA LEU A 51 -24.87 0.45 4.52
C LEU A 51 -26.38 0.68 4.39
N ASP A 52 -26.78 1.70 3.65
CA ASP A 52 -28.16 2.02 3.29
C ASP A 52 -28.23 2.74 1.92
N ALA A 53 -29.43 3.12 1.50
CA ALA A 53 -29.67 3.78 0.21
C ALA A 53 -29.08 5.21 0.10
N THR A 54 -28.57 5.77 1.18
CA THR A 54 -28.02 7.15 1.25
C THR A 54 -26.50 7.18 1.29
N GLN A 55 -25.85 6.03 1.55
CA GLN A 55 -24.40 5.91 1.63
C GLN A 55 -23.85 5.09 0.47
N LEU A 56 -22.71 5.52 -0.07
CA LEU A 56 -21.95 4.72 -1.04
C LEU A 56 -20.97 3.82 -0.28
N GLY A 57 -20.88 2.56 -0.70
CA GLY A 57 -19.91 1.62 -0.16
C GLY A 57 -18.49 1.92 -0.62
N GLY A 58 -17.52 1.53 0.21
CA GLY A 58 -16.10 1.56 -0.15
C GLY A 58 -15.69 0.45 -1.11
N ALA A 59 -14.39 0.31 -1.31
CA ALA A 59 -13.80 -0.72 -2.14
C ALA A 59 -12.58 -1.33 -1.47
N THR A 60 -12.29 -2.58 -1.82
CA THR A 60 -11.02 -3.24 -1.53
C THR A 60 -10.33 -3.59 -2.83
N GLY A 61 -9.02 -3.45 -2.88
CA GLY A 61 -8.23 -3.67 -4.07
C GLY A 61 -6.86 -4.24 -3.75
N ALA A 62 -6.37 -5.11 -4.62
CA ALA A 62 -5.00 -5.56 -4.61
C ALA A 62 -4.44 -5.63 -6.03
N VAL A 63 -3.18 -5.25 -6.19
CA VAL A 63 -2.40 -5.45 -7.41
C VAL A 63 -1.19 -6.30 -7.04
N VAL A 64 -1.02 -7.42 -7.73
CA VAL A 64 0.15 -8.26 -7.62
C VAL A 64 1.09 -7.91 -8.77
N PHE A 65 2.34 -7.64 -8.45
CA PHE A 65 3.40 -7.41 -9.43
C PHE A 65 4.59 -8.33 -9.14
N ALA A 66 5.48 -8.49 -10.12
CA ALA A 66 6.63 -9.42 -10.02
C ALA A 66 7.49 -9.14 -8.78
N GLU A 67 7.50 -7.89 -8.32
CA GLU A 67 8.25 -7.42 -7.17
C GLU A 67 7.45 -7.39 -5.84
N SER A 68 6.31 -8.09 -5.71
CA SER A 68 5.46 -8.26 -4.50
C SER A 68 4.01 -7.78 -4.70
N HIS A 69 3.54 -6.72 -4.04
CA HIS A 69 2.13 -6.32 -4.11
C HIS A 69 1.84 -4.91 -3.60
N LEU A 70 0.64 -4.46 -3.97
CA LEU A 70 -0.06 -3.32 -3.41
C LEU A 70 -1.45 -3.77 -2.93
N ALA A 71 -1.89 -3.29 -1.77
CA ALA A 71 -3.25 -3.45 -1.28
C ALA A 71 -3.83 -2.11 -0.82
N ILE A 72 -5.12 -1.90 -1.04
CA ILE A 72 -5.82 -0.68 -0.70
C ILE A 72 -7.26 -0.97 -0.26
N HIS A 73 -7.70 -0.28 0.78
CA HIS A 73 -9.06 -0.37 1.30
C HIS A 73 -9.60 1.04 1.56
N THR A 74 -10.87 1.30 1.21
CA THR A 74 -11.48 2.62 1.36
C THR A 74 -12.74 2.58 2.22
N TRP A 75 -12.95 3.65 2.98
CA TRP A 75 -14.11 3.88 3.83
C TRP A 75 -14.66 5.30 3.58
N PRO A 76 -15.57 5.47 2.61
CA PRO A 76 -16.17 6.76 2.29
C PRO A 76 -16.78 7.46 3.51
N GLU A 77 -17.43 6.70 4.39
CA GLU A 77 -18.07 7.18 5.61
C GLU A 77 -17.09 7.72 6.66
N ARG A 78 -15.80 7.41 6.53
CA ARG A 78 -14.72 7.94 7.36
C ARG A 78 -13.83 8.93 6.61
N SER A 79 -14.12 9.18 5.33
CA SER A 79 -13.21 9.88 4.42
C SER A 79 -11.79 9.32 4.52
N GLY A 80 -11.65 7.99 4.56
CA GLY A 80 -10.39 7.34 4.90
C GLY A 80 -10.03 6.17 3.99
N ALA A 81 -8.75 5.84 3.95
CA ALA A 81 -8.23 4.67 3.26
C ALA A 81 -7.02 4.10 3.97
N THR A 82 -6.78 2.80 3.83
CA THR A 82 -5.51 2.17 4.18
C THR A 82 -4.81 1.72 2.91
N LEU A 83 -3.49 1.86 2.88
CA LEU A 83 -2.65 1.60 1.71
C LEU A 83 -1.37 0.88 2.11
N ASP A 84 -1.18 -0.31 1.56
CA ASP A 84 0.03 -1.11 1.68
C ASP A 84 0.75 -1.12 0.34
N VAL A 85 2.02 -0.67 0.32
CA VAL A 85 2.91 -0.72 -0.85
C VAL A 85 4.14 -1.53 -0.48
N TYR A 86 4.19 -2.79 -0.91
CA TYR A 86 5.35 -3.64 -0.67
C TYR A 86 6.10 -3.94 -1.97
N VAL A 87 7.36 -3.51 -2.05
CA VAL A 87 8.24 -3.79 -3.19
C VAL A 87 9.53 -4.46 -2.75
N CYS A 88 9.87 -5.58 -3.40
CA CYS A 88 11.06 -6.39 -3.18
C CYS A 88 12.25 -5.89 -3.99
N ASN A 89 13.44 -6.00 -3.40
CA ASN A 89 14.73 -5.68 -4.01
C ASN A 89 15.44 -6.97 -4.45
N VAL A 90 14.85 -7.69 -5.43
CA VAL A 90 15.40 -8.98 -5.89
C VAL A 90 16.62 -8.77 -6.78
N THR A 91 16.48 -7.94 -7.81
CA THR A 91 17.52 -7.70 -8.83
C THR A 91 18.23 -6.36 -8.66
N SER A 92 17.59 -5.39 -8.00
CA SER A 92 18.10 -4.04 -7.76
C SER A 92 17.38 -3.40 -6.58
N ASP A 93 17.80 -2.20 -6.16
CA ASP A 93 17.08 -1.41 -5.16
C ASP A 93 15.84 -0.74 -5.77
N ASN A 94 14.66 -1.23 -5.42
CA ASN A 94 13.37 -0.72 -5.85
C ASN A 94 12.71 0.21 -4.81
N SER A 95 13.41 0.62 -3.76
CA SER A 95 12.83 1.44 -2.67
C SER A 95 12.28 2.77 -3.19
N ALA A 96 12.95 3.37 -4.19
CA ALA A 96 12.45 4.59 -4.85
C ALA A 96 11.13 4.36 -5.61
N LYS A 97 10.93 3.17 -6.19
CA LYS A 97 9.66 2.81 -6.85
C LYS A 97 8.54 2.67 -5.82
N ALA A 98 8.83 2.06 -4.66
CA ALA A 98 7.86 1.95 -3.57
C ALA A 98 7.42 3.33 -3.07
N GLU A 99 8.36 4.23 -2.80
CA GLU A 99 8.07 5.61 -2.37
C GLU A 99 7.28 6.39 -3.41
N LYS A 100 7.64 6.24 -4.70
CA LYS A 100 6.95 6.92 -5.79
C LYS A 100 5.52 6.40 -5.95
N LEU A 101 5.32 5.09 -5.87
CA LEU A 101 3.99 4.47 -5.95
C LEU A 101 3.10 4.92 -4.79
N TYR A 102 3.62 4.89 -3.56
CA TYR A 102 2.93 5.44 -2.38
C TYR A 102 2.55 6.91 -2.60
N SER A 103 3.51 7.75 -3.01
CA SER A 103 3.29 9.19 -3.18
C SER A 103 2.21 9.51 -4.23
N VAL A 104 2.21 8.79 -5.35
CA VAL A 104 1.21 8.95 -6.43
C VAL A 104 -0.19 8.58 -5.92
N LEU A 105 -0.33 7.43 -5.27
CA LEU A 105 -1.64 6.96 -4.81
C LEU A 105 -2.20 7.76 -3.63
N SER A 106 -1.33 8.15 -2.69
CA SER A 106 -1.69 9.09 -1.63
C SER A 106 -2.18 10.42 -2.23
N ALA A 107 -1.49 10.96 -3.24
CA ALA A 107 -1.92 12.18 -3.93
C ALA A 107 -3.29 12.03 -4.63
N HIS A 108 -3.60 10.86 -5.20
CA HIS A 108 -4.92 10.60 -5.79
C HIS A 108 -6.05 10.61 -4.75
N LEU A 109 -5.80 10.12 -3.54
CA LEU A 109 -6.77 10.10 -2.45
C LEU A 109 -6.96 11.47 -1.78
N GLN A 110 -5.95 12.34 -1.87
CA GLN A 110 -5.93 13.69 -1.30
C GLN A 110 -6.25 13.71 0.21
N PRO A 111 -5.52 12.95 1.05
CA PRO A 111 -5.70 12.98 2.50
C PRO A 111 -5.32 14.35 3.08
N SER A 112 -5.97 14.73 4.19
CA SER A 112 -5.51 15.86 5.02
C SER A 112 -4.37 15.46 5.95
N ASP A 113 -4.40 14.20 6.43
CA ASP A 113 -3.45 13.66 7.38
C ASP A 113 -3.08 12.21 7.03
N SER A 114 -1.90 11.76 7.43
CA SER A 114 -1.44 10.41 7.16
C SER A 114 -0.53 9.88 8.27
N LEU A 115 -0.75 8.64 8.68
CA LEU A 115 0.19 7.87 9.51
C LEU A 115 0.89 6.87 8.60
N VAL A 116 2.23 6.90 8.56
CA VAL A 116 3.00 6.12 7.58
C VAL A 116 4.17 5.43 8.26
N GLU A 117 4.20 4.10 8.19
CA GLU A 117 5.32 3.29 8.62
C GLU A 117 6.08 2.71 7.43
N ARG A 118 7.41 2.68 7.56
CA ARG A 118 8.32 2.09 6.57
C ARG A 118 9.02 0.90 7.20
N VAL A 119 8.61 -0.29 6.78
CA VAL A 119 9.10 -1.55 7.32
C VAL A 119 10.01 -2.22 6.29
N TRP A 120 11.30 -2.32 6.63
CA TRP A 120 12.24 -3.13 5.87
C TRP A 120 11.98 -4.62 6.11
N ARG A 121 11.59 -5.32 5.05
CA ARG A 121 11.30 -6.76 5.06
C ARG A 121 12.54 -7.57 4.72
N GLY A 122 12.60 -8.80 5.22
CA GLY A 122 13.72 -9.72 5.00
C GLY A 122 15.02 -9.34 5.71
N ARG A 123 14.92 -8.70 6.88
CA ARG A 123 16.05 -8.50 7.80
C ARG A 123 16.52 -9.83 8.37
N ASP A 124 17.82 -9.93 8.61
CA ASP A 124 18.40 -11.08 9.31
C ASP A 124 17.85 -11.17 10.74
N LEU A 125 17.75 -12.40 11.26
CA LEU A 125 17.39 -12.59 12.67
C LEU A 125 18.44 -11.88 13.54
N PRO A 126 18.03 -11.07 14.53
CA PRO A 126 18.98 -10.49 15.47
C PRO A 126 19.71 -11.64 16.19
N VAL A 127 21.00 -11.78 15.91
CA VAL A 127 21.83 -12.81 16.54
C VAL A 127 21.88 -12.51 18.04
N LYS A 128 21.37 -13.41 18.88
CA LYS A 128 21.57 -13.32 20.35
C LYS A 128 23.08 -13.29 20.60
N LYS A 129 23.62 -12.16 21.05
CA LYS A 129 25.01 -12.08 21.53
C LYS A 129 25.19 -13.19 22.58
N LYS A 130 26.11 -14.13 22.34
CA LYS A 130 26.52 -15.11 23.37
C LYS A 130 26.99 -14.29 24.57
N ARG A 131 26.37 -14.48 25.74
CA ARG A 131 26.94 -14.02 27.00
C ARG A 131 28.34 -14.64 27.08
N LEU A 132 29.38 -13.82 27.05
CA LEU A 132 30.71 -14.25 27.46
C LEU A 132 30.56 -14.76 28.90
N ALA A 133 30.72 -16.07 29.09
CA ALA A 133 30.80 -16.63 30.42
C ALA A 133 32.00 -15.97 31.10
N ALA A 134 31.76 -15.30 32.23
CA ALA A 134 32.82 -14.76 33.06
C ALA A 134 33.76 -15.90 33.41
N VAL A 135 35.01 -15.80 32.96
CA VAL A 135 36.09 -16.69 33.36
C VAL A 135 36.31 -16.41 34.85
N LYS A 136 36.11 -17.45 35.67
CA LYS A 136 36.43 -17.45 37.10
C LYS A 136 37.93 -17.54 37.30
#